data_AF-A0A6P0JVT9-F1
#
_entry.id   AF-A0A6P0JVT9-F1
#
_cell.length_a   1.000
_cell.length_b   1.000
_cell.length_c   1.000
_cell.angle_alpha   90.00
_cell.angle_beta   90.00
_cell.angle_gamma   90.00
#
_symmetry.space_group_name_H-M   'P 1'
#
loop_
_entity.id
_entity.type
_entity.pdbx_description
1 polymer ?
#
loop_
_entity_poly.entity_id
_entity_poly.type
_entity_poly.pdbx_seq_one_letter_code
_entity_poly.pdbx_strand_id
1 'polypeptide(L)'
;MLVCPECQFENPPENKFCQRCGTSLTNKSCEVCGATVSLDAETCPECGAPTANILLALVFPKEASSPLIEQLSEMLPAADSLEEETTQDEVIPKKPAQEEITTELSLPGPGACKPGKLGPTAERRE
;
A
#
# COMPACT_ATOMS: atom_id res chain seq x y z
N MET A 1 0.24 6.52 12.16
CA MET A 1 -0.99 6.01 11.52
C MET A 1 -0.60 4.89 10.56
N LEU A 2 -1.39 3.84 10.46
CA LEU A 2 -1.15 2.68 9.60
C LEU A 2 -2.20 2.63 8.48
N VAL A 3 -1.78 2.49 7.22
CA VAL A 3 -2.71 2.39 6.09
C VAL A 3 -2.88 0.91 5.73
N CYS A 4 -4.12 0.44 5.66
CA CYS A 4 -4.41 -0.93 5.26
C CYS A 4 -4.05 -1.14 3.77
N PRO A 5 -3.27 -2.16 3.41
CA PRO A 5 -2.89 -2.41 2.02
C PRO A 5 -4.05 -2.92 1.14
N GLU A 6 -5.06 -3.56 1.73
CA GLU A 6 -6.18 -4.15 0.99
C GLU A 6 -7.26 -3.13 0.64
N CYS A 7 -7.57 -2.22 1.56
CA CYS A 7 -8.65 -1.26 1.37
C CYS A 7 -8.21 0.20 1.45
N GLN A 8 -6.97 0.51 1.81
CA GLN A 8 -6.44 1.87 2.01
C GLN A 8 -7.12 2.65 3.15
N PHE A 9 -7.72 1.97 4.12
CA PHE A 9 -8.25 2.63 5.33
C PHE A 9 -7.12 3.02 6.29
N GLU A 10 -7.19 4.21 6.86
CA GLU A 10 -6.28 4.66 7.92
C GLU A 10 -6.68 4.07 9.27
N ASN A 11 -5.72 3.48 9.97
CA ASN A 11 -5.89 2.85 11.26
C ASN A 11 -4.91 3.44 12.29
N PRO A 12 -5.30 3.52 13.57
CA PRO A 12 -4.36 3.76 14.67
C PRO A 12 -3.25 2.70 14.69
N PRO A 13 -2.04 3.04 15.18
CA PRO A 13 -0.91 2.11 15.24
C PRO A 13 -1.14 0.94 16.21
N GLU A 14 -2.04 1.06 17.21
CA GLU A 14 -2.34 -0.03 18.15
C GLU A 14 -3.22 -1.14 17.55
N ASN A 15 -3.85 -0.90 16.41
CA ASN A 15 -4.81 -1.85 15.84
C ASN A 15 -4.12 -3.02 15.12
N LYS A 16 -4.45 -4.25 15.54
CA LYS A 16 -3.94 -5.48 14.93
C LYS A 16 -4.65 -5.87 13.63
N PHE A 17 -5.88 -5.41 13.45
CA PHE A 17 -6.71 -5.68 12.27
C PHE A 17 -7.32 -4.39 11.76
N CYS A 18 -7.55 -4.32 10.45
CA CYS A 18 -8.20 -3.18 9.83
C CYS A 18 -9.65 -3.06 10.32
N GLN A 19 -10.04 -1.88 10.81
CA GLN A 19 -11.41 -1.63 11.28
C GLN A 19 -12.46 -1.66 10.18
N ARG A 20 -12.04 -1.55 8.90
CA ARG A 20 -12.96 -1.56 7.75
C ARG A 20 -13.08 -2.93 7.11
N CYS A 21 -11.97 -3.60 6.80
CA CYS A 21 -11.99 -4.86 6.05
C CYS A 21 -11.59 -6.10 6.87
N GLY A 22 -11.12 -5.93 8.11
CA GLY A 22 -10.70 -7.06 8.98
C GLY A 22 -9.33 -7.66 8.65
N THR A 23 -8.62 -7.18 7.62
CA THR A 23 -7.28 -7.67 7.28
C THR A 23 -6.29 -7.43 8.43
N SER A 24 -5.48 -8.44 8.76
CA SER A 24 -4.39 -8.32 9.73
C SER A 24 -3.39 -7.24 9.30
N LEU A 25 -3.08 -6.32 10.20
CA LEU A 25 -2.12 -5.22 10.00
C LEU A 25 -0.76 -5.52 10.64
N THR A 26 -0.62 -6.60 11.39
CA THR A 26 0.62 -6.97 12.09
C THR A 26 1.29 -8.23 11.53
N ASN A 27 0.50 -9.10 10.89
CA ASN A 27 0.97 -10.37 10.35
C ASN A 27 0.60 -10.53 8.86
N LYS A 28 1.47 -11.22 8.12
CA LYS A 28 1.30 -11.67 6.72
C LYS A 28 1.45 -13.18 6.61
N SER A 29 0.91 -13.77 5.55
CA SER A 29 1.16 -15.17 5.21
C SER A 29 2.48 -15.31 4.46
N CYS A 30 3.31 -16.29 4.82
CA CYS A 30 4.49 -16.66 4.06
C CYS A 30 4.06 -17.25 2.71
N GLU A 31 4.62 -16.74 1.60
CA GLU A 31 4.30 -17.22 0.26
C GLU A 31 4.83 -18.65 -0.03
N VAL A 32 5.85 -19.09 0.72
CA VAL A 32 6.49 -20.40 0.52
C VAL A 32 5.77 -21.51 1.28
N CYS A 33 5.43 -21.29 2.56
CA CYS A 33 4.87 -22.33 3.43
C CYS A 33 3.45 -22.02 3.95
N GLY A 34 2.93 -20.81 3.74
CA GLY A 34 1.61 -20.40 4.23
C GLY A 34 1.55 -20.06 5.74
N ALA A 35 2.66 -20.15 6.46
CA ALA A 35 2.71 -19.80 7.88
C ALA A 35 2.37 -18.32 8.11
N THR A 36 1.75 -18.01 9.25
CA THR A 36 1.51 -16.62 9.67
C THR A 36 2.80 -16.05 10.25
N VAL A 37 3.35 -15.01 9.63
CA VAL A 37 4.61 -14.37 9.98
C VAL A 37 4.38 -12.90 10.30
N SER A 38 5.10 -12.34 11.27
CA SER A 38 5.04 -10.91 11.56
C SER A 38 5.49 -10.07 10.36
N LEU A 39 4.94 -8.87 10.18
CA LEU A 39 5.39 -7.95 9.13
C LEU A 39 6.86 -7.55 9.31
N ASP A 40 7.31 -7.42 10.56
CA ASP A 40 8.68 -7.01 10.93
C ASP A 40 9.70 -8.14 10.83
N ALA A 41 9.28 -9.38 10.61
CA ALA A 41 10.21 -10.50 10.48
C ALA A 41 10.91 -10.47 9.12
N GLU A 42 12.24 -10.59 9.12
CA GLU A 42 13.07 -10.66 7.91
C GLU A 42 13.00 -12.02 7.21
N THR A 43 12.81 -13.08 8.00
CA THR A 43 12.68 -14.47 7.54
C THR A 43 11.51 -15.17 8.22
N CYS A 44 10.95 -16.16 7.55
CA CYS A 44 9.91 -17.01 8.11
C CYS A 44 10.49 -17.97 9.17
N PRO A 45 9.96 -18.00 10.40
CA PRO A 45 10.46 -18.89 11.45
C PRO A 45 10.19 -20.38 11.17
N GLU A 46 9.22 -20.70 10.30
CA GLU A 46 8.85 -22.08 9.98
C GLU A 46 9.69 -22.68 8.84
N CYS A 47 9.97 -21.91 7.78
CA CYS A 47 10.64 -22.42 6.58
C CYS A 47 11.96 -21.72 6.23
N GLY A 48 12.32 -20.63 6.91
CA GLY A 48 13.52 -19.84 6.64
C GLY A 48 13.48 -18.97 5.38
N ALA A 49 12.35 -18.92 4.66
CA ALA A 49 12.22 -18.09 3.46
C ALA A 49 12.29 -16.59 3.81
N PRO A 50 12.94 -15.75 2.99
CA PRO A 50 12.94 -14.30 3.20
C PRO A 50 11.54 -13.74 3.03
N THR A 51 11.11 -12.91 3.97
CA THR A 51 9.80 -12.23 3.96
C THR A 51 9.89 -10.76 3.55
N ALA A 52 11.09 -10.29 3.22
CA ALA A 52 11.35 -8.95 2.71
C ALA A 52 11.29 -8.90 1.17
N ASN A 53 10.92 -7.74 0.64
CA ASN A 53 11.01 -7.47 -0.80
C ASN A 53 12.44 -7.10 -1.16
N ILE A 54 13.08 -7.91 -2.01
CA ILE A 54 14.42 -7.64 -2.53
C ILE A 54 14.28 -6.74 -3.76
N LEU A 55 14.65 -5.46 -3.62
CA LEU A 55 14.67 -4.52 -4.74
C LEU A 55 16.06 -4.47 -5.36
N LEU A 56 16.16 -4.76 -6.66
CA LEU A 56 17.39 -4.59 -7.42
C LEU A 56 17.46 -3.16 -7.97
N ALA A 57 18.60 -2.48 -7.75
CA ALA A 57 18.84 -1.14 -8.28
C ALA A 57 19.98 -1.16 -9.30
N LEU A 58 19.79 -0.45 -10.43
CA LEU A 58 20.85 -0.16 -11.40
C LEU A 58 21.36 1.26 -11.13
N VAL A 59 22.66 1.38 -10.87
CA VAL A 59 23.30 2.68 -10.57
C VAL A 59 24.06 3.14 -11.81
N PHE A 60 23.67 4.30 -12.35
CA PHE A 60 24.38 4.96 -13.45
C PHE A 60 25.11 6.20 -12.91
N PRO A 61 26.35 6.48 -13.37
CA PRO A 61 27.02 7.72 -13.04
C PRO A 61 26.24 8.90 -13.64
N LYS A 62 26.09 9.97 -12.86
CA LYS A 62 25.35 11.20 -13.23
C LYS A 62 25.92 11.88 -14.48
N GLU A 63 27.18 11.63 -14.81
CA GLU A 63 27.88 12.24 -15.94
C GLU A 63 28.42 11.16 -16.87
N ALA A 64 27.52 10.58 -17.67
CA ALA A 64 27.88 10.04 -18.97
C ALA A 64 27.36 11.03 -20.01
N SER A 65 28.07 12.16 -20.17
CA SER A 65 27.96 12.95 -21.40
C SER A 65 28.49 12.07 -22.54
N SER A 66 27.59 11.30 -23.15
CA SER A 66 27.89 10.59 -24.38
C SER A 66 28.23 11.65 -25.45
N PRO A 67 29.35 11.51 -26.18
CA PRO A 67 29.73 12.45 -27.24
C PRO A 67 28.70 12.52 -28.39
N LEU A 68 27.67 11.66 -28.38
CA LEU A 68 26.57 11.65 -29.33
C LEU A 68 25.45 12.67 -29.04
N ILE A 69 25.32 13.17 -27.79
CA ILE A 69 24.24 14.12 -27.45
C ILE A 69 24.55 15.52 -27.99
N GLU A 70 25.82 15.88 -28.11
CA GLU A 70 26.25 17.23 -28.55
C GLU A 70 26.03 17.48 -30.05
N GLN A 71 25.85 16.43 -30.86
CA GLN A 71 25.66 16.59 -32.31
C GLN A 71 24.20 16.79 -32.74
N LEU A 72 23.23 16.69 -31.83
CA LEU A 72 21.79 16.78 -32.17
C LEU A 72 21.14 18.09 -31.70
N SER A 73 21.81 18.91 -30.89
CA SER A 73 21.28 20.19 -30.38
C SER A 73 21.28 21.32 -31.42
N GLU A 74 22.03 21.22 -32.51
CA GLU A 74 22.12 22.26 -33.54
C GLU A 74 20.98 22.25 -34.58
N MET A 75 19.99 21.35 -34.47
CA MET A 75 18.93 21.20 -35.47
C MET A 75 17.51 21.64 -35.04
N LEU A 76 17.31 22.15 -33.81
CA LEU A 76 15.98 22.58 -33.35
C LEU A 76 15.91 24.11 -33.20
N PRO A 77 15.17 24.83 -34.07
CA PRO A 77 14.98 26.26 -33.94
C PRO A 77 14.14 26.58 -32.69
N ALA A 78 14.51 27.69 -32.04
CA ALA A 78 13.81 28.26 -30.90
C ALA A 78 12.33 28.49 -31.21
N ALA A 79 11.45 27.80 -30.49
CA ALA A 79 10.04 28.14 -30.46
C ALA A 79 9.88 29.44 -29.66
N ASP A 80 9.71 30.53 -30.41
CA ASP A 80 9.35 31.85 -29.92
C ASP A 80 7.95 31.81 -29.25
N SER A 81 7.90 32.40 -28.06
CA SER A 81 6.79 33.12 -27.41
C SER A 81 5.36 32.75 -27.77
N LEU A 82 4.58 32.29 -26.79
CA LEU A 82 3.30 32.91 -26.42
C LEU A 82 3.01 32.59 -24.94
N GLU A 83 3.23 33.59 -24.10
CA GLU A 83 2.65 33.70 -22.76
C GLU A 83 1.18 34.12 -22.94
N GLU A 84 0.24 33.33 -22.42
CA GLU A 84 -1.07 33.84 -22.06
C GLU A 84 -1.32 33.53 -20.59
N GLU A 85 -1.09 34.56 -19.78
CA GLU A 85 -1.82 34.78 -18.54
C GLU A 85 -3.33 34.61 -18.76
N THR A 86 -3.97 33.78 -17.95
CA THR A 86 -5.34 34.07 -17.54
C THR A 86 -5.51 33.67 -16.08
N THR A 87 -5.19 34.64 -15.23
CA THR A 87 -5.73 34.80 -13.89
C THR A 87 -7.25 34.92 -13.97
N GLN A 88 -8.00 34.00 -13.38
CA GLN A 88 -9.36 34.29 -12.90
C GLN A 88 -9.58 33.58 -11.56
N ASP A 89 -9.35 34.40 -10.54
CA ASP A 89 -9.77 34.22 -9.16
C ASP A 89 -11.25 34.68 -9.10
N GLU A 90 -12.20 33.80 -8.75
CA GLU A 90 -13.37 34.25 -7.97
C GLU A 90 -14.03 33.11 -7.16
N VAL A 91 -13.73 33.22 -5.86
CA VAL A 91 -14.39 32.80 -4.62
C VAL A 91 -15.94 32.74 -4.71
N ILE A 92 -16.64 31.82 -4.00
CA ILE A 92 -17.57 32.04 -2.84
C ILE A 92 -18.62 30.89 -2.84
N PRO A 93 -19.23 30.38 -1.73
CA PRO A 93 -18.75 30.00 -0.39
C PRO A 93 -19.34 28.64 0.14
N LYS A 94 -18.81 28.21 1.30
CA LYS A 94 -19.39 27.47 2.46
C LYS A 94 -20.70 26.63 2.34
N LYS A 95 -20.54 25.34 2.71
CA LYS A 95 -21.40 24.40 3.50
C LYS A 95 -22.29 25.07 4.59
N PRO A 96 -23.23 24.39 5.32
CA PRO A 96 -23.85 23.04 5.20
C PRO A 96 -25.41 22.99 5.44
N ALA A 97 -26.06 21.87 5.13
CA ALA A 97 -27.29 21.35 5.79
C ALA A 97 -27.43 19.87 5.39
N GLN A 98 -27.06 18.89 6.22
CA GLN A 98 -27.92 18.15 7.16
C GLN A 98 -29.30 17.79 6.60
N GLU A 99 -29.45 16.55 6.14
CA GLU A 99 -30.72 15.84 6.18
C GLU A 99 -30.44 14.41 6.70
N GLU A 100 -31.09 14.12 7.82
CA GLU A 100 -31.07 12.85 8.50
C GLU A 100 -31.93 11.86 7.72
N ILE A 101 -31.38 10.71 7.32
CA ILE A 101 -32.20 9.58 6.91
C ILE A 101 -31.69 8.35 7.67
N THR A 102 -32.35 8.15 8.81
CA THR A 102 -32.45 6.87 9.50
C THR A 102 -33.19 5.89 8.60
N THR A 103 -32.46 4.97 7.96
CA THR A 103 -33.05 3.75 7.44
C THR A 103 -32.40 2.57 8.12
N GLU A 104 -33.26 1.88 8.87
CA GLU A 104 -32.94 0.73 9.68
C GLU A 104 -32.61 -0.51 8.82
N LEU A 105 -31.78 -1.36 9.43
CA LEU A 105 -31.93 -2.81 9.39
C LEU A 105 -31.62 -3.55 8.08
N SER A 106 -30.37 -3.98 7.94
CA SER A 106 -30.06 -5.41 7.69
C SER A 106 -28.57 -5.67 7.79
N LEU A 107 -28.18 -6.29 8.90
CA LEU A 107 -26.89 -6.95 9.08
C LEU A 107 -26.90 -8.26 8.26
N PRO A 108 -26.08 -8.45 7.23
CA PRO A 108 -25.58 -9.77 6.92
C PRO A 108 -24.58 -10.13 8.03
N GLY A 109 -24.91 -11.18 8.78
CA GLY A 109 -24.15 -11.63 9.95
C GLY A 109 -22.66 -11.85 9.67
N PRO A 110 -21.83 -11.90 10.72
CA PRO A 110 -20.40 -12.17 10.56
C PRO A 110 -20.23 -13.51 9.85
N GLY A 111 -19.74 -13.45 8.61
CA GLY A 111 -19.30 -14.62 7.88
C GLY A 111 -18.32 -15.36 8.77
N ALA A 112 -18.68 -16.59 9.14
CA ALA A 112 -17.84 -17.47 9.92
C ALA A 112 -16.47 -17.61 9.24
N CYS A 113 -15.46 -16.93 9.78
CA CYS A 113 -14.06 -17.26 9.52
C CYS A 113 -13.88 -18.71 9.95
N LYS A 114 -13.86 -19.63 8.99
CA LYS A 114 -13.52 -21.03 9.25
C LYS A 114 -12.13 -21.06 9.87
N PRO A 115 -11.92 -21.70 11.03
CA PRO A 115 -10.57 -21.94 11.51
C PRO A 115 -9.89 -22.88 10.53
N GLY A 116 -8.88 -22.36 9.81
CA GLY A 116 -7.91 -23.20 9.13
C GLY A 116 -7.30 -24.15 10.16
N LYS A 117 -7.37 -25.44 9.85
CA LYS A 117 -7.11 -26.57 10.75
C LYS A 117 -5.80 -26.37 11.53
N LEU A 118 -5.90 -26.36 12.88
CA LEU A 118 -4.76 -26.70 13.74
C LEU A 118 -4.29 -28.11 13.34
N GLY A 119 -3.03 -28.21 12.91
CA GLY A 119 -2.36 -29.50 12.74
C GLY A 119 -2.28 -30.27 14.06
N PRO A 120 -2.16 -31.60 14.02
CA PRO A 120 -2.25 -32.44 15.21
C PRO A 120 -1.11 -32.15 16.19
N THR A 121 -1.48 -31.98 17.45
CA THR A 121 -0.60 -31.97 18.62
C THR A 121 0.29 -33.22 18.60
N ALA A 122 1.59 -33.02 18.37
CA ALA A 122 2.58 -34.07 18.56
C ALA A 122 2.68 -34.41 20.05
N GLU A 123 2.64 -35.71 20.31
CA GLU A 123 2.47 -36.33 21.61
C GLU A 123 3.59 -36.00 22.60
N ARG A 124 3.16 -35.74 23.84
CA ARG A 124 3.96 -35.84 25.06
C ARG A 124 4.51 -37.28 25.14
N ARG A 125 5.84 -37.43 25.15
CA ARG A 125 6.51 -38.66 25.59
C ARG A 125 7.28 -38.34 26.88
N GLU A 126 7.14 -39.28 27.80
CA GLU A 126 7.47 -39.26 29.23
C GLU A 126 8.91 -38.88 29.58
#